data_AF-A0A970ZX92-F1
#
_entry.id   AF-A0A970ZX92-F1
#
_cell.length_a   1.000
_cell.length_b   1.000
_cell.length_c   1.000
_cell.angle_alpha   90.00
_cell.angle_beta   90.00
_cell.angle_gamma   90.00
#
_symmetry.space_group_name_H-M   'P 1'
#
loop_
_entity.id
_entity.type
_entity.pdbx_description
1 polymer ?
#
loop_
_entity_poly.entity_id
_entity_poly.type
_entity_poly.pdbx_seq_one_letter_code
_entity_poly.pdbx_strand_id
1 'polypeptide(L)'
;MSQARRSTLSRRTGETDIQLELGIDGTGLSTLSTGVPFFDHMLTLFAKHGRFDLTVKAVGDIEIDYHHTVEDTGIALGRAFHEALGE
;
A
#
# COMPACT_ATOMS: atom_id res chain seq x y z
N MET A 1 -3.88 14.06 -23.54
CA MET A 1 -3.33 12.78 -23.05
C MET A 1 -3.89 12.59 -21.65
N SER A 2 -4.49 11.45 -21.33
CA SER A 2 -4.98 11.20 -19.97
C SER A 2 -3.78 11.14 -19.02
N GLN A 3 -3.91 11.77 -17.86
CA GLN A 3 -2.91 11.72 -16.81
C GLN A 3 -2.78 10.27 -16.31
N ALA A 4 -1.55 9.81 -16.03
CA ALA A 4 -1.34 8.47 -15.51
C ALA A 4 -1.98 8.35 -14.10
N ARG A 5 -2.83 7.34 -13.90
CA ARG A 5 -3.50 7.07 -12.62
C ARG A 5 -2.54 6.43 -11.63
N ARG A 6 -1.68 7.26 -11.04
CA ARG A 6 -0.63 6.89 -10.10
C ARG A 6 -0.60 7.84 -8.92
N SER A 7 -0.17 7.33 -7.77
CA SER A 7 0.05 8.11 -6.56
C SER A 7 1.23 7.56 -5.77
N THR A 8 1.87 8.45 -5.01
CA THR A 8 2.96 8.15 -4.10
C THR A 8 2.72 8.94 -2.83
N LEU A 9 2.71 8.26 -1.69
CA LEU A 9 2.51 8.92 -0.41
C LEU A 9 3.35 8.28 0.70
N SER A 10 3.58 9.08 1.72
CA SER A 10 4.13 8.63 3.00
C SER A 10 3.12 8.93 4.12
N ARG A 11 3.01 8.00 5.07
CA ARG A 11 2.19 8.13 6.27
C ARG A 11 3.03 7.75 7.47
N ARG A 12 3.11 8.64 8.45
CA ARG A 12 3.81 8.39 9.71
C ARG A 12 2.92 8.71 10.91
N THR A 13 2.95 7.84 11.90
CA THR A 13 2.29 8.00 13.21
C THR A 13 3.28 7.70 14.33
N GLY A 14 2.78 7.55 15.56
CA GLY A 14 3.58 7.02 16.67
C GLY A 14 3.82 5.51 16.54
N GLU A 15 2.90 4.81 15.86
CA GLU A 15 2.84 3.36 15.73
C GLU A 15 3.51 2.87 14.43
N THR A 16 3.41 3.63 13.33
CA THR A 16 3.84 3.17 11.99
C THR A 16 4.57 4.24 11.16
N ASP A 17 5.44 3.80 10.25
CA ASP A 17 6.05 4.58 9.17
C ASP A 17 5.89 3.82 7.85
N ILE A 18 5.15 4.40 6.91
CA ILE A 18 4.67 3.75 5.69
C ILE A 18 5.04 4.61 4.47
N GLN A 19 5.63 3.96 3.47
CA GLN A 19 5.84 4.48 2.12
C GLN A 19 5.08 3.62 1.13
N LEU A 20 4.27 4.24 0.28
CA LEU A 20 3.40 3.53 -0.65
C LEU A 20 3.42 4.20 -2.03
N GLU A 21 3.55 3.39 -3.07
CA GLU A 21 3.36 3.78 -4.46
C GLU A 21 2.30 2.90 -5.10
N LEU A 22 1.34 3.50 -5.79
CA LEU A 22 0.25 2.81 -6.47
C LEU A 22 0.16 3.26 -7.92
N GLY A 23 0.04 2.30 -8.84
CA GLY A 23 -0.44 2.51 -10.20
C GLY A 23 -1.69 1.68 -10.47
N ILE A 24 -2.80 2.35 -10.80
CA ILE A 24 -4.09 1.69 -11.04
C ILE A 24 -4.09 0.94 -12.37
N ASP A 25 -3.50 1.54 -13.41
CA ASP A 25 -3.37 0.93 -14.74
C ASP A 25 -2.06 0.15 -14.85
N GLY A 26 -1.87 -0.83 -13.98
CA GLY A 26 -0.64 -1.60 -13.86
C GLY A 26 -0.67 -2.95 -14.58
N THR A 27 0.31 -3.79 -14.23
CA THR A 27 0.48 -5.15 -14.74
C THR A 27 0.34 -6.22 -13.67
N GLY A 28 0.22 -5.82 -12.41
CA GLY A 28 0.15 -6.71 -11.25
C GLY A 28 1.52 -6.94 -10.59
N LEU A 29 2.48 -6.02 -10.78
CA LEU A 29 3.78 -6.08 -10.11
C LEU A 29 3.65 -5.57 -8.69
N SER A 30 4.31 -6.23 -7.73
CA SER A 30 4.30 -5.77 -6.35
C SER A 30 5.62 -5.96 -5.63
N THR A 31 6.01 -4.95 -4.84
CA THR A 31 7.13 -5.02 -3.89
C THR A 31 6.60 -4.69 -2.49
N LEU A 32 6.54 -5.68 -1.61
CA LEU A 32 5.80 -5.59 -0.36
C LEU A 32 6.69 -5.99 0.82
N SER A 33 6.73 -5.13 1.82
CA SER A 33 7.45 -5.36 3.07
C SER A 33 6.74 -4.60 4.18
N THR A 34 5.78 -5.25 4.83
CA THR A 34 5.06 -4.67 5.97
C THR A 34 5.56 -5.15 7.32
N GLY A 35 6.40 -6.19 7.34
CA GLY A 35 6.78 -6.90 8.56
C GLY A 35 5.74 -7.94 9.01
N VAL A 36 4.59 -8.04 8.31
CA VAL A 36 3.52 -9.02 8.56
C VAL A 36 3.40 -9.95 7.34
N PRO A 37 4.07 -11.12 7.32
CA PRO A 37 4.21 -11.93 6.09
C PRO A 37 2.90 -12.37 5.44
N PHE A 38 1.88 -12.67 6.24
CA PHE A 38 0.57 -13.04 5.69
C PHE A 38 -0.15 -11.85 5.04
N PHE A 39 0.02 -10.64 5.58
CA PHE A 39 -0.54 -9.44 4.97
C PHE A 39 0.19 -9.06 3.68
N ASP A 40 1.52 -9.21 3.63
CA ASP A 40 2.30 -9.08 2.39
C ASP A 40 1.80 -10.06 1.31
N HIS A 41 1.47 -11.30 1.70
CA HIS A 41 0.86 -12.26 0.79
C HIS A 41 -0.51 -11.79 0.28
N MET A 42 -1.38 -11.27 1.16
CA MET A 42 -2.68 -10.73 0.76
C MET A 42 -2.55 -9.53 -0.19
N LEU A 43 -1.63 -8.60 0.08
CA LEU A 43 -1.36 -7.47 -0.79
C LEU A 43 -0.76 -7.90 -2.14
N THR A 44 0.03 -8.98 -2.17
CA THR A 44 0.55 -9.56 -3.42
C THR A 44 -0.60 -10.04 -4.29
N LEU A 45 -1.54 -10.79 -3.71
CA LEU A 45 -2.74 -11.27 -4.41
C LEU A 45 -3.61 -10.09 -4.85
N PHE A 46 -3.79 -9.09 -3.99
CA PHE A 46 -4.54 -7.87 -4.30
C PHE A 46 -3.98 -7.15 -5.53
N ALA A 47 -2.67 -6.88 -5.56
CA ALA A 47 -2.01 -6.24 -6.72
C ALA A 47 -2.13 -7.12 -7.98
N LYS A 48 -1.84 -8.42 -7.85
CA LYS A 48 -1.86 -9.37 -8.96
C LYS A 48 -3.22 -9.47 -9.64
N HIS A 49 -4.28 -9.63 -8.84
CA HIS A 49 -5.64 -9.86 -9.35
C HIS A 49 -6.36 -8.54 -9.67
N GLY A 50 -5.99 -7.44 -9.03
CA GLY A 50 -6.45 -6.09 -9.37
C GLY A 50 -5.75 -5.46 -10.57
N ARG A 51 -4.64 -6.06 -11.05
CA ARG A 51 -3.75 -5.49 -12.07
C ARG A 51 -3.14 -4.15 -11.67
N PHE A 52 -2.89 -3.97 -10.38
CA PHE A 52 -2.21 -2.78 -9.86
C PHE A 52 -0.71 -3.02 -9.82
N ASP A 53 0.07 -1.97 -10.07
CA ASP A 53 1.48 -1.98 -9.69
C ASP A 53 1.58 -1.32 -8.29
N LEU A 54 2.07 -2.06 -7.30
CA LEU A 54 1.99 -1.66 -5.88
C LEU A 54 3.33 -1.86 -5.15
N THR A 55 3.86 -0.78 -4.60
CA THR A 55 4.99 -0.85 -3.66
C THR A 55 4.50 -0.43 -2.28
N VAL A 56 4.76 -1.26 -1.26
CA VAL A 56 4.49 -0.93 0.15
C VAL A 56 5.72 -1.28 0.97
N LYS A 57 6.22 -0.28 1.70
CA LYS A 57 7.18 -0.48 2.79
C LYS A 57 6.57 0.10 4.05
N ALA A 58 6.29 -0.76 5.03
CA ALA A 58 5.79 -0.36 6.33
C ALA A 58 6.70 -0.89 7.45
N VAL A 59 6.94 -0.05 8.44
CA VAL A 59 7.56 -0.42 9.71
C VAL A 59 6.57 -0.02 10.78
N GLY A 60 6.17 -0.96 11.64
CA GLY A 60 5.26 -0.68 12.75
C GLY A 60 5.65 -1.40 14.02
N ASP A 61 4.89 -1.14 15.08
CA ASP A 61 4.98 -1.69 16.43
C ASP A 61 4.49 -3.15 16.54
N ILE A 62 4.99 -4.01 15.65
CA ILE A 62 4.59 -5.43 15.51
C ILE A 62 4.85 -6.29 16.76
N GLU A 63 5.63 -5.78 17.71
CA GLU A 63 5.82 -6.38 19.04
C GLU A 63 4.60 -6.27 19.95
N ILE A 64 3.69 -5.31 19.70
CA ILE A 64 2.39 -5.21 20.39
C ILE A 64 1.44 -6.21 19.74
N ASP A 65 1.08 -5.96 18.48
CA ASP A 65 0.42 -6.88 17.56
C ASP A 65 0.51 -6.34 16.11
N TYR A 66 -0.21 -6.94 15.16
CA TYR A 66 -0.19 -6.53 13.76
C TYR A 66 -1.24 -5.48 13.39
N HIS A 67 -2.12 -5.09 14.33
CA HIS A 67 -3.31 -4.29 14.06
C HIS A 67 -2.95 -2.96 13.41
N HIS A 68 -2.11 -2.16 14.07
CA HIS A 68 -1.77 -0.82 13.59
C HIS A 68 -1.09 -0.85 12.23
N THR A 69 -0.17 -1.81 12.01
CA THR A 69 0.51 -1.95 10.72
C THR A 69 -0.47 -2.27 9.59
N VAL A 70 -1.42 -3.18 9.82
CA VAL A 70 -2.44 -3.55 8.84
C VAL A 70 -3.42 -2.40 8.60
N GLU A 71 -3.93 -1.78 9.66
CA GLU A 71 -4.87 -0.66 9.61
C GLU A 71 -4.26 0.54 8.87
N ASP A 72 -3.08 1.00 9.29
CA ASP A 72 -2.46 2.20 8.72
C ASP A 72 -2.02 1.99 7.27
N THR A 73 -1.61 0.77 6.90
CA THR A 73 -1.36 0.42 5.51
C THR A 73 -2.65 0.48 4.70
N GLY A 74 -3.77 0.01 5.25
CA GLY A 74 -5.09 0.11 4.63
C GLY A 74 -5.54 1.57 4.43
N ILE A 75 -5.34 2.42 5.44
CA ILE A 75 -5.62 3.87 5.36
C ILE A 75 -4.76 4.53 4.28
N ALA A 76 -3.45 4.24 4.27
CA ALA A 76 -2.53 4.75 3.25
C ALA A 76 -2.95 4.29 1.85
N LEU A 77 -3.27 3.01 1.67
CA LEU A 77 -3.71 2.46 0.40
C LEU A 77 -5.01 3.13 -0.09
N GLY A 78 -5.99 3.34 0.80
CA GLY A 78 -7.24 4.04 0.46
C GLY A 78 -7.01 5.47 -0.03
N ARG A 79 -6.10 6.21 0.63
CA ARG A 79 -5.70 7.56 0.18
C ARG A 79 -5.01 7.53 -1.18
N ALA A 80 -4.11 6.58 -1.39
CA ALA A 80 -3.42 6.42 -2.67
C ALA A 80 -4.40 6.12 -3.81
N PHE A 81 -5.42 5.28 -3.58
CA PHE A 81 -6.48 5.06 -4.57
C PHE A 81 -7.24 6.34 -4.86
N HIS A 82 -7.65 7.09 -3.83
CA HIS A 82 -8.37 8.35 -4.02
C HIS A 82 -7.56 9.34 -4.87
N GLU A 83 -6.27 9.54 -4.55
CA GLU A 83 -5.38 10.41 -5.31
C GLU A 83 -5.14 9.93 -6.75
N ALA A 84 -4.92 8.63 -6.94
CA ALA A 84 -4.65 8.06 -8.26
C ALA A 84 -5.89 8.00 -9.16
N LEU A 85 -7.09 7.92 -8.59
CA LEU A 85 -8.35 7.98 -9.33
C LEU A 85 -8.63 9.39 -9.86
N GLY A 86 -8.23 10.44 -9.14
CA GLY A 86 -8.48 11.83 -9.53
C GLY A 86 -9.96 12.20 -9.55
N GLU A 87 -10.33 13.18 -10.38
CA GLU A 87 -11.72 13.50 -10.76
C GLU A 87 -12.17 12.78 -12.04
#